data_AF-A0A0D7AZZ0-F1
#
_entry.id   AF-A0A0D7AZZ0-F1
#
_cell.length_a   1.000
_cell.length_b   1.000
_cell.length_c   1.000
_cell.angle_alpha   90.00
_cell.angle_beta   90.00
_cell.angle_gamma   90.00
#
_symmetry.space_group_name_H-M   'P 1'
#
loop_
_entity.id
_entity.type
_entity.pdbx_description
1 polymer ?
#
loop_
_entity_poly.entity_id
_entity_poly.type
_entity_poly.pdbx_seq_one_letter_code
_entity_poly.pdbx_strand_id
1 'polypeptide(L)'
;MSGKSDLSNVVLQAGARTFRVQVPRGTFGASPIQLADVEPKDVELVIDSLKPIIPRLDIVRQVVDANGERVLPLVMLALAHVETILPAGRTFEGSSHDWTEDALVLAVQQRTSLEMRKKLWYHVVTTREFHDDVVETHSLPKDLRTKCKSLLDNIIADFTALLFTPPPASHMECTDVIADSWMSEVISPALANDGVYRPLESLDAMKQVDWKGLGVCDSCVKGKHEEWDVEADEVWRKLGGWIE
;
A
#
# COMPACT_ATOMS: atom_id res chain seq x y z
N MET A 1 -21.93 -24.69 17.88
CA MET A 1 -20.68 -25.50 17.84
C MET A 1 -19.52 -24.53 18.00
N SER A 2 -18.85 -24.54 19.15
CA SER A 2 -17.76 -23.61 19.47
C SER A 2 -16.46 -24.15 18.87
N GLY A 3 -15.97 -23.51 17.81
CA GLY A 3 -14.68 -23.81 17.22
C GLY A 3 -13.58 -23.36 18.19
N LYS A 4 -12.95 -24.32 18.88
CA LYS A 4 -11.75 -24.04 19.67
C LYS A 4 -10.65 -23.56 18.72
N SER A 5 -10.16 -22.35 18.92
CA SER A 5 -9.04 -21.80 18.16
C SER A 5 -7.80 -22.69 18.35
N ASP A 6 -7.27 -23.20 17.24
CA ASP A 6 -6.16 -24.17 17.23
C ASP A 6 -4.80 -23.45 17.29
N LEU A 7 -4.55 -22.76 18.41
CA LEU A 7 -3.33 -21.99 18.65
C LEU A 7 -2.38 -22.75 19.59
N SER A 8 -1.08 -22.67 19.33
CA SER A 8 0.02 -23.14 20.17
C SER A 8 0.80 -21.97 20.75
N ASN A 9 1.23 -22.09 22.00
CA ASN A 9 2.15 -21.13 22.60
C ASN A 9 3.58 -21.47 22.18
N VAL A 10 4.22 -20.58 21.44
CA VAL A 10 5.65 -20.62 21.17
C VAL A 10 6.35 -19.70 22.15
N VAL A 11 7.37 -20.22 22.81
CA VAL A 11 8.22 -19.44 23.70
C VAL A 11 9.43 -18.99 22.89
N LEU A 12 9.59 -17.67 22.73
CA LEU A 12 10.80 -17.07 22.16
C LEU A 12 11.67 -16.61 23.32
N GLN A 13 12.96 -16.93 23.33
CA GLN A 13 13.88 -16.38 24.34
C GLN A 13 14.81 -15.39 23.66
N ALA A 14 14.80 -14.10 24.04
CA ALA A 14 15.79 -13.13 23.57
C ALA A 14 16.68 -12.65 24.73
N GLY A 15 17.92 -13.14 24.78
CA GLY A 15 18.82 -12.94 25.93
C GLY A 15 18.19 -13.42 27.24
N ALA A 16 18.16 -12.57 28.27
CA ALA A 16 17.52 -12.87 29.57
C ALA A 16 15.98 -12.78 29.57
N ARG A 17 15.36 -12.39 28.45
CA ARG A 17 13.91 -12.18 28.36
C ARG A 17 13.24 -13.35 27.65
N THR A 18 12.08 -13.75 28.18
CA THR A 18 11.25 -14.80 27.61
C THR A 18 9.94 -14.19 27.12
N PHE A 19 9.57 -14.47 25.88
CA PHE A 19 8.35 -14.03 25.22
C PHE A 19 7.46 -15.23 24.94
N ARG A 20 6.15 -15.02 25.00
CA ARG A 20 5.16 -16.02 24.58
C ARG A 20 4.38 -15.47 23.41
N VAL A 21 4.40 -16.20 22.30
CA VAL A 21 3.66 -15.88 21.08
C VAL A 21 2.65 -16.98 20.83
N GLN A 22 1.40 -16.62 20.55
CA GLN A 22 0.41 -17.57 20.08
C GLN A 22 0.48 -17.67 18.56
N VAL A 23 0.73 -18.87 18.05
CA VAL A 23 0.79 -19.15 16.62
C VAL A 23 -0.13 -20.34 16.28
N PRO A 24 -0.65 -20.46 15.05
CA PRO A 24 -1.41 -21.64 14.65
C PRO A 24 -0.63 -22.95 14.88
N ARG A 25 -1.33 -24.02 15.30
CA ARG A 25 -0.73 -25.34 15.46
C ARG A 25 -0.05 -25.79 14.16
N GLY A 26 1.19 -26.27 14.26
CA GLY A 26 1.97 -26.78 13.12
C GLY A 26 2.89 -25.78 12.44
N THR A 27 2.85 -24.49 12.83
CA THR A 27 3.76 -23.46 12.28
C THR A 27 5.23 -23.75 12.61
N PHE A 28 5.51 -24.41 13.74
CA PHE A 28 6.84 -24.80 14.17
C PHE A 28 6.85 -26.21 14.76
N GLY A 29 7.96 -26.94 14.60
CA GLY A 29 8.22 -28.15 15.38
C GLY A 29 8.18 -27.84 16.89
N ALA A 30 7.92 -28.84 17.73
CA ALA A 30 7.61 -28.70 19.16
C ALA A 30 8.74 -28.14 20.06
N SER A 31 9.76 -27.49 19.49
CA SER A 31 10.92 -26.96 20.19
C SER A 31 10.82 -25.43 20.34
N PRO A 32 11.16 -24.86 21.51
CA PRO A 32 11.28 -23.42 21.70
C PRO A 32 12.30 -22.81 20.74
N ILE A 33 11.99 -21.68 20.13
CA ILE A 33 12.96 -20.93 19.32
C ILE A 33 13.78 -20.07 20.29
N GLN A 34 15.03 -20.45 20.53
CA GLN A 34 15.95 -19.66 21.35
C GLN A 34 16.64 -18.60 20.47
N LEU A 35 16.36 -17.33 20.73
CA LEU A 35 17.01 -16.15 20.14
C LEU A 35 18.13 -15.68 21.09
N ALA A 36 19.23 -16.43 21.19
CA ALA A 36 20.33 -15.98 22.03
C ALA A 36 20.92 -14.65 21.50
N ASP A 37 21.11 -13.68 22.41
CA ASP A 37 21.82 -12.41 22.28
C ASP A 37 21.85 -11.79 20.88
N VAL A 38 20.80 -11.02 20.54
CA VAL A 38 20.67 -10.40 19.22
C VAL A 38 21.64 -9.22 19.07
N GLU A 39 22.81 -9.49 18.48
CA GLU A 39 23.59 -8.44 17.81
C GLU A 39 22.91 -8.06 16.48
N PRO A 40 23.19 -6.88 15.89
CA PRO A 40 22.53 -6.43 14.65
C PRO A 40 22.57 -7.45 13.48
N LYS A 41 23.57 -8.34 13.46
CA LYS A 41 23.71 -9.44 12.48
C LYS A 41 22.73 -10.60 12.71
N ASP A 42 22.26 -10.80 13.94
CA ASP A 42 21.33 -11.87 14.30
C ASP A 42 19.86 -11.43 14.12
N VAL A 43 19.62 -10.11 13.97
CA VAL A 43 18.34 -9.55 13.52
C VAL A 43 17.99 -10.08 12.13
N GLU A 44 18.96 -10.25 11.22
CA GLU A 44 18.74 -10.82 9.88
C GLU A 44 18.27 -12.28 9.94
N LEU A 45 18.77 -13.07 10.89
CA LEU A 45 18.35 -14.47 11.08
C LEU A 45 16.91 -14.57 11.62
N VAL A 46 16.53 -13.63 12.49
CA VAL A 46 15.16 -13.46 12.99
C VAL A 46 14.24 -12.96 11.88
N ILE A 47 14.68 -12.00 11.07
CA ILE A 47 13.96 -11.53 9.88
C ILE A 47 13.73 -12.70 8.92
N ASP A 48 14.73 -13.52 8.62
CA ASP A 48 14.60 -14.66 7.71
C ASP A 48 13.67 -15.75 8.24
N SER A 49 13.67 -15.96 9.55
CA SER A 49 12.76 -16.91 10.21
C SER A 49 11.33 -16.37 10.35
N LEU A 50 11.18 -15.04 10.41
CA LEU A 50 9.89 -14.35 10.48
C LEU A 50 9.34 -13.99 9.10
N LYS A 51 10.13 -13.96 8.02
CA LYS A 51 9.71 -13.69 6.63
C LYS A 51 8.47 -14.49 6.18
N PRO A 52 8.29 -15.77 6.56
CA PRO A 52 7.07 -16.53 6.25
C PRO A 52 5.85 -16.12 7.12
N ILE A 53 6.08 -15.47 8.25
CA ILE A 53 5.10 -15.12 9.29
C ILE A 53 4.70 -13.64 9.25
N ILE A 54 5.61 -12.75 8.85
CA ILE A 54 5.36 -11.31 8.71
C ILE A 54 4.19 -10.97 7.75
N PRO A 55 3.75 -11.82 6.80
CA PRO A 55 2.49 -11.59 6.10
C PRO A 55 1.25 -11.59 7.03
N ARG A 56 1.39 -12.07 8.28
CA ARG A 56 0.37 -12.07 9.32
C ARG A 56 0.77 -11.13 10.47
N LEU A 57 0.72 -9.83 10.18
CA LEU A 57 1.02 -8.76 11.15
C LEU A 57 0.07 -8.77 12.37
N ASP A 58 -1.07 -9.43 12.26
CA ASP A 58 -1.96 -9.82 13.35
C ASP A 58 -1.25 -10.63 14.46
N ILE A 59 -0.21 -11.41 14.13
CA ILE A 59 0.65 -12.09 15.11
C ILE A 59 1.56 -11.08 15.82
N VAL A 60 2.11 -10.11 15.09
CA VAL A 60 2.98 -9.04 15.66
C VAL A 60 2.20 -8.17 16.65
N ARG A 61 0.91 -7.91 16.40
CA ARG A 61 0.03 -7.15 17.33
C ARG A 61 -0.18 -7.85 18.68
N GLN A 62 0.01 -9.17 18.75
CA GLN A 62 -0.20 -9.98 19.96
C GLN A 62 1.09 -10.26 20.74
N VAL A 63 2.26 -9.86 20.23
CA VAL A 63 3.52 -10.12 20.93
C VAL A 63 3.71 -9.13 22.07
N VAL A 64 3.51 -9.64 23.29
CA VAL A 64 3.78 -8.94 24.54
C VAL A 64 4.94 -9.63 25.27
N ASP A 65 5.70 -8.85 26.03
CA ASP A 65 6.73 -9.39 26.92
C ASP A 65 6.10 -10.09 28.14
N ALA A 66 6.96 -10.61 29.03
CA ALA A 66 6.51 -11.29 30.25
C ALA A 66 5.65 -10.41 31.19
N ASN A 67 5.69 -9.09 31.03
CA ASN A 67 4.92 -8.12 31.80
C ASN A 67 3.63 -7.68 31.09
N GLY A 68 3.37 -8.18 29.87
CA GLY A 68 2.24 -7.75 29.06
C GLY A 68 2.49 -6.47 28.26
N GLU A 69 3.74 -5.97 28.21
CA GLU A 69 4.09 -4.79 27.43
C GLU A 69 4.38 -5.16 25.98
N ARG A 70 3.96 -4.32 25.02
CA ARG A 70 4.20 -4.58 23.59
C ARG A 70 5.70 -4.56 23.30
N VAL A 71 6.17 -5.56 22.54
CA VAL A 71 7.57 -5.66 22.16
C VAL A 71 7.87 -4.69 21.01
N LEU A 72 8.19 -3.44 21.36
CA LEU A 72 8.55 -2.38 20.42
C LEU A 72 9.60 -2.81 19.35
N PRO A 73 10.63 -3.62 19.68
CA PRO A 73 11.59 -4.11 18.69
C PRO A 73 10.97 -4.91 17.52
N LEU A 74 9.95 -5.73 17.78
CA LEU A 74 9.32 -6.54 16.73
C LEU A 74 8.43 -5.71 15.81
N VAL A 75 7.77 -4.69 16.36
CA VAL A 75 6.99 -3.73 15.58
C VAL A 75 7.91 -2.93 14.66
N MET A 76 9.05 -2.45 15.18
CA MET A 76 10.04 -1.77 14.36
C MET A 76 10.61 -2.67 13.26
N LEU A 77 10.86 -3.95 13.58
CA LEU A 77 11.34 -4.94 12.61
C LEU A 77 10.35 -5.19 11.48
N ALA A 78 9.07 -5.35 11.84
CA ALA A 78 7.99 -5.53 10.87
C ALA A 78 7.86 -4.31 9.96
N LEU A 79 7.93 -3.09 10.51
CA LEU A 79 7.88 -1.86 9.73
C LEU A 79 9.10 -1.70 8.82
N ALA A 80 10.30 -2.04 9.29
CA ALA A 80 11.50 -2.05 8.45
C ALA A 80 11.37 -3.07 7.31
N HIS A 81 10.81 -4.25 7.58
CA HIS A 81 10.54 -5.22 6.52
C HIS A 81 9.50 -4.70 5.51
N VAL A 82 8.41 -4.09 5.99
CA VAL A 82 7.41 -3.43 5.12
C VAL A 82 8.11 -2.41 4.22
N GLU A 83 9.00 -1.58 4.77
CA GLU A 83 9.76 -0.61 3.98
C GLU A 83 10.64 -1.27 2.90
N THR A 84 11.22 -2.45 3.17
CA THR A 84 12.02 -3.20 2.17
C THR A 84 11.20 -3.83 1.05
N ILE A 85 9.92 -4.12 1.30
CA ILE A 85 9.01 -4.72 0.30
C ILE A 85 8.17 -3.66 -0.42
N LEU A 86 8.04 -2.45 0.15
CA LEU A 86 7.42 -1.32 -0.53
C LEU A 86 8.33 -0.91 -1.70
N PRO A 87 7.81 -0.81 -2.94
CA PRO A 87 8.60 -0.38 -4.08
C PRO A 87 9.12 1.03 -3.86
N ALA A 88 10.28 1.34 -4.44
CA ALA A 88 10.89 2.67 -4.32
C ALA A 88 9.98 3.77 -4.90
N GLY A 89 9.19 3.42 -5.93
CA GLY A 89 8.25 4.32 -6.61
C GLY A 89 6.98 4.65 -5.84
N ARG A 90 6.07 5.37 -6.51
CA ARG A 90 4.78 5.82 -5.97
C ARG A 90 3.67 4.76 -6.13
N THR A 91 3.81 3.91 -7.15
CA THR A 91 2.84 2.87 -7.51
C THR A 91 3.26 1.53 -6.93
N PHE A 92 2.27 0.69 -6.65
CA PHE A 92 2.47 -0.68 -6.19
C PHE A 92 2.08 -1.63 -7.32
N GLU A 93 3.07 -2.27 -7.95
CA GLU A 93 2.80 -3.34 -8.91
C GLU A 93 2.54 -4.63 -8.13
N GLY A 94 1.27 -5.03 -7.99
CA GLY A 94 0.94 -6.29 -7.35
C GLY A 94 -0.52 -6.42 -6.91
N SER A 95 -0.94 -7.67 -6.74
CA SER A 95 -2.20 -8.04 -6.11
C SER A 95 -2.27 -7.50 -4.68
N SER A 96 -3.44 -7.00 -4.29
CA SER A 96 -3.79 -6.62 -2.91
C SER A 96 -3.20 -7.63 -1.92
N HIS A 97 -2.27 -7.17 -1.09
CA HIS A 97 -1.66 -8.03 -0.10
C HIS A 97 -2.43 -7.92 1.21
N ASP A 98 -2.78 -9.09 1.79
CA ASP A 98 -3.51 -9.20 3.05
C ASP A 98 -2.87 -8.43 4.22
N TRP A 99 -1.55 -8.20 4.18
CA TRP A 99 -0.80 -7.53 5.24
C TRP A 99 -0.88 -5.99 5.20
N THR A 100 -1.37 -5.38 4.12
CA THR A 100 -1.25 -3.93 3.90
C THR A 100 -2.09 -3.11 4.88
N GLU A 101 -3.24 -3.63 5.30
CA GLU A 101 -4.10 -3.00 6.30
C GLU A 101 -3.47 -2.98 7.69
N ASP A 102 -2.92 -4.11 8.13
CA ASP A 102 -2.23 -4.18 9.42
C ASP A 102 -0.95 -3.34 9.40
N ALA A 103 -0.23 -3.31 8.28
CA ALA A 103 0.92 -2.44 8.11
C ALA A 103 0.52 -0.96 8.23
N LEU A 104 -0.61 -0.57 7.62
CA LEU A 104 -1.16 0.78 7.75
C LEU A 104 -1.50 1.10 9.21
N VAL A 105 -2.17 0.18 9.92
CA VAL A 105 -2.50 0.35 11.34
C VAL A 105 -1.23 0.58 12.17
N LEU A 106 -0.20 -0.25 11.96
CA LEU A 106 1.07 -0.13 12.67
C LEU A 106 1.79 1.18 12.32
N ALA A 107 1.84 1.54 11.05
CA ALA A 107 2.48 2.75 10.57
C ALA A 107 1.86 4.02 11.19
N VAL A 108 0.52 4.07 11.27
CA VAL A 108 -0.19 5.17 11.92
C VAL A 108 0.05 5.18 13.43
N GLN A 109 -0.01 4.03 14.10
CA GLN A 109 0.20 3.94 15.56
C GLN A 109 1.62 4.34 15.97
N GLN A 110 2.62 3.94 15.19
CA GLN A 110 4.04 4.20 15.49
C GLN A 110 4.53 5.54 14.92
N ARG A 111 3.67 6.32 14.24
CA ARG A 111 4.01 7.60 13.61
C ARG A 111 5.25 7.47 12.71
N THR A 112 5.23 6.47 11.83
CA THR A 112 6.30 6.28 10.85
C THR A 112 6.42 7.46 9.89
N SER A 113 7.48 7.45 9.07
CA SER A 113 7.73 8.48 8.06
C SER A 113 6.48 8.74 7.22
N LEU A 114 6.28 10.01 6.84
CA LEU A 114 5.13 10.42 6.04
C LEU A 114 5.06 9.65 4.72
N GLU A 115 6.20 9.43 4.06
CA GLU A 115 6.27 8.69 2.80
C GLU A 115 5.83 7.23 2.93
N MET A 116 6.23 6.53 3.99
CA MET A 116 5.75 5.16 4.25
C MET A 116 4.24 5.15 4.46
N ARG A 117 3.72 6.10 5.25
CA ARG A 117 2.28 6.22 5.47
C ARG A 117 1.54 6.50 4.17
N LYS A 118 2.03 7.42 3.32
CA LYS A 118 1.45 7.72 2.01
C LYS A 118 1.36 6.47 1.13
N LYS A 119 2.43 5.69 1.02
CA LYS A 119 2.43 4.43 0.26
C LYS A 119 1.37 3.45 0.74
N LEU A 120 1.30 3.23 2.07
CA LEU A 120 0.33 2.31 2.65
C LEU A 120 -1.11 2.82 2.50
N TRP A 121 -1.36 4.11 2.75
CA TRP A 121 -2.67 4.73 2.56
C TRP A 121 -3.11 4.62 1.10
N TYR A 122 -2.27 5.06 0.15
CA TYR A 122 -2.57 4.99 -1.28
C TYR A 122 -2.87 3.56 -1.71
N HIS A 123 -2.00 2.60 -1.37
CA HIS A 123 -2.21 1.20 -1.74
C HIS A 123 -3.51 0.65 -1.17
N VAL A 124 -3.78 0.88 0.12
CA VAL A 124 -5.01 0.39 0.76
C VAL A 124 -6.26 0.99 0.11
N VAL A 125 -6.27 2.29 -0.21
CA VAL A 125 -7.45 2.93 -0.81
C VAL A 125 -7.67 2.59 -2.28
N THR A 126 -6.61 2.25 -3.01
CA THR A 126 -6.67 1.99 -4.46
C THR A 126 -6.81 0.51 -4.83
N THR A 127 -6.59 -0.40 -3.88
CA THR A 127 -6.71 -1.85 -4.11
C THR A 127 -7.90 -2.51 -3.42
N ARG A 128 -8.61 -1.77 -2.57
CA ARG A 128 -9.84 -2.26 -1.92
C ARG A 128 -11.07 -1.54 -2.40
N GLU A 129 -12.12 -2.32 -2.55
CA GLU A 129 -13.49 -1.83 -2.66
C GLU A 129 -13.99 -1.42 -1.26
N PHE A 130 -14.16 -0.11 -1.04
CA PHE A 130 -14.80 0.40 0.18
C PHE A 130 -16.31 0.54 -0.05
N HIS A 131 -17.00 -0.59 -0.27
CA HIS A 131 -18.46 -0.60 -0.37
C HIS A 131 -19.12 -0.68 1.02
N ASP A 132 -20.17 0.11 1.23
CA ASP A 132 -20.86 0.23 2.53
C ASP A 132 -21.69 -1.04 2.89
N ASP A 133 -21.85 -1.98 1.96
CA ASP A 133 -22.84 -3.07 2.06
C ASP A 133 -22.25 -4.45 2.44
N VAL A 134 -20.92 -4.59 2.54
CA VAL A 134 -20.30 -5.89 2.87
C VAL A 134 -20.11 -6.01 4.39
N VAL A 135 -21.04 -6.70 5.04
CA VAL A 135 -20.89 -7.20 6.40
C VAL A 135 -19.91 -8.37 6.37
N GLU A 136 -18.58 -8.15 6.37
CA GLU A 136 -17.61 -9.13 6.93
C GLU A 136 -16.12 -8.70 6.88
N THR A 137 -15.41 -8.97 7.98
CA THR A 137 -13.95 -9.25 8.09
C THR A 137 -12.89 -8.15 7.88
N HIS A 138 -13.24 -6.87 7.87
CA HIS A 138 -12.19 -5.85 7.71
C HIS A 138 -11.36 -5.62 8.99
N SER A 139 -10.05 -5.87 8.91
CA SER A 139 -9.07 -5.70 9.99
C SER A 139 -8.86 -4.25 10.44
N LEU A 140 -9.26 -3.28 9.60
CA LEU A 140 -9.09 -1.85 9.87
C LEU A 140 -10.03 -1.33 10.98
N PRO A 141 -9.49 -0.62 11.99
CA PRO A 141 -10.26 0.18 12.93
C PRO A 141 -11.23 1.13 12.23
N LYS A 142 -12.41 1.36 12.84
CA LYS A 142 -13.48 2.20 12.29
C LYS A 142 -12.99 3.58 11.85
N ASP A 143 -12.19 4.24 12.67
CA ASP A 143 -11.68 5.59 12.37
C ASP A 143 -10.76 5.60 11.15
N LEU A 144 -9.93 4.56 10.99
CA LEU A 144 -9.07 4.43 9.81
C LEU A 144 -9.87 4.13 8.55
N ARG A 145 -10.93 3.32 8.65
CA ARG A 145 -11.84 3.08 7.52
C ARG A 145 -12.52 4.37 7.06
N THR A 146 -13.01 5.19 7.98
CA THR A 146 -13.61 6.49 7.66
C THR A 146 -12.59 7.38 6.95
N LYS A 147 -11.33 7.39 7.42
CA LYS A 147 -10.24 8.11 6.75
C LYS A 147 -9.92 7.54 5.37
N CYS A 148 -9.91 6.21 5.18
CA CYS A 148 -9.72 5.59 3.86
C CYS A 148 -10.79 6.05 2.87
N LYS A 149 -12.06 6.05 3.29
CA LYS A 149 -13.18 6.50 2.46
C LYS A 149 -13.03 7.98 2.08
N SER A 150 -12.78 8.84 3.06
CA SER A 150 -12.55 10.27 2.78
C SER A 150 -11.34 10.52 1.89
N LEU A 151 -10.27 9.73 2.04
CA LEU A 151 -9.10 9.84 1.18
C LEU A 151 -9.43 9.42 -0.25
N LEU A 152 -10.13 8.31 -0.43
CA LEU A 152 -10.59 7.84 -1.74
C LEU A 152 -11.49 8.89 -2.42
N ASP A 153 -12.43 9.47 -1.68
CA ASP A 153 -13.31 10.53 -2.17
C ASP A 153 -12.50 11.76 -2.65
N ASN A 154 -11.48 12.17 -1.90
CA ASN A 154 -10.59 13.28 -2.29
C ASN A 154 -9.77 12.95 -3.54
N ILE A 155 -9.24 11.73 -3.65
CA ILE A 155 -8.51 11.25 -4.84
C ILE A 155 -9.42 11.30 -6.07
N ILE A 156 -10.63 10.73 -5.96
CA ILE A 156 -11.59 10.69 -7.06
C ILE A 156 -11.99 12.10 -7.47
N ALA A 157 -12.33 12.96 -6.51
CA ALA A 157 -12.75 14.33 -6.79
C ALA A 157 -11.67 15.13 -7.54
N ASP A 158 -10.40 14.98 -7.13
CA ASP A 158 -9.27 15.66 -7.77
C ASP A 158 -8.98 15.11 -9.17
N PHE A 159 -8.89 13.79 -9.30
CA PHE A 159 -8.47 13.15 -10.55
C PHE A 159 -9.54 13.12 -11.64
N THR A 160 -10.83 13.05 -11.26
CA THR A 160 -11.95 13.03 -12.22
C THR A 160 -11.90 14.23 -13.15
N ALA A 161 -11.58 15.42 -12.65
CA ALA A 161 -11.51 16.63 -13.49
C ALA A 161 -10.41 16.51 -14.57
N LEU A 162 -9.26 15.93 -14.22
CA LEU A 162 -8.16 15.68 -15.14
C LEU A 162 -8.51 14.57 -16.14
N LEU A 163 -9.07 13.46 -15.66
CA LEU A 163 -9.37 12.29 -16.50
C LEU A 163 -10.43 12.59 -17.57
N PHE A 164 -11.47 13.35 -17.25
CA PHE A 164 -12.57 13.63 -18.18
C PHE A 164 -12.38 14.88 -19.03
N THR A 165 -11.24 15.56 -18.92
CA THR A 165 -10.94 16.75 -19.71
C THR A 165 -9.67 16.51 -20.53
N PRO A 166 -9.77 16.32 -21.86
CA PRO A 166 -8.58 16.17 -22.70
C PRO A 166 -7.72 17.44 -22.60
N PRO A 167 -6.42 17.31 -22.26
CA PRO A 167 -5.59 18.48 -22.06
C PRO A 167 -5.08 19.00 -23.42
N PRO A 168 -4.94 20.32 -23.60
CA PRO A 168 -4.47 20.89 -24.86
C PRO A 168 -3.00 20.57 -25.10
N ALA A 169 -2.60 20.39 -26.35
CA ALA A 169 -1.19 20.31 -26.74
C ALA A 169 -0.65 21.68 -27.17
N SER A 170 0.68 21.79 -27.35
CA SER A 170 1.31 23.02 -27.84
C SER A 170 0.97 23.36 -29.30
N HIS A 171 0.54 22.35 -30.08
CA HIS A 171 0.06 22.52 -31.45
C HIS A 171 -1.43 22.19 -31.53
N MET A 172 -2.17 22.96 -32.32
CA MET A 172 -3.63 22.82 -32.43
C MET A 172 -4.01 21.49 -33.08
N GLU A 173 -3.31 21.08 -34.14
CA GLU A 173 -3.56 19.81 -34.82
C GLU A 173 -3.32 18.61 -33.89
N CYS A 174 -2.31 18.69 -33.01
CA CYS A 174 -2.07 17.67 -31.99
C CYS A 174 -3.16 17.68 -30.91
N THR A 175 -3.73 18.85 -30.59
CA THR A 175 -4.82 18.99 -29.62
C THR A 175 -6.07 18.29 -30.13
N ASP A 176 -6.39 18.47 -31.40
CA ASP A 176 -7.53 17.82 -32.05
C ASP A 176 -7.38 16.29 -32.02
N VAL A 177 -6.20 15.77 -32.38
CA VAL A 177 -5.91 14.32 -32.31
C VAL A 177 -6.07 13.76 -30.90
N ILE A 178 -5.52 14.45 -29.89
CA ILE A 178 -5.65 14.02 -28.49
C ILE A 178 -7.12 14.03 -28.06
N ALA A 179 -7.84 15.12 -28.34
CA ALA A 179 -9.25 15.26 -27.96
C ALA A 179 -10.13 14.18 -28.61
N ASP A 180 -9.94 13.91 -29.91
CA ASP A 180 -10.70 12.90 -30.65
C ASP A 180 -10.42 11.48 -30.15
N SER A 181 -9.18 11.21 -29.74
CA SER A 181 -8.75 9.88 -29.26
C SER A 181 -8.98 9.68 -27.76
N TRP A 182 -9.25 10.75 -27.00
CA TRP A 182 -9.26 10.72 -25.53
C TRP A 182 -10.25 9.71 -24.95
N MET A 183 -11.45 9.65 -25.53
CA MET A 183 -12.50 8.75 -25.08
C MET A 183 -12.11 7.27 -25.22
N SER A 184 -11.49 6.89 -26.34
CA SER A 184 -11.12 5.49 -26.61
C SER A 184 -9.82 5.08 -25.92
N GLU A 185 -8.83 5.97 -25.89
CA GLU A 185 -7.48 5.63 -25.43
C GLU A 185 -7.26 5.90 -23.95
N VAL A 186 -8.04 6.80 -23.33
CA VAL A 186 -7.84 7.19 -21.92
C VAL A 186 -9.06 6.88 -21.07
N ILE A 187 -10.23 7.42 -21.41
CA ILE A 187 -11.42 7.29 -20.55
C ILE A 187 -11.93 5.85 -20.50
N SER A 188 -12.11 5.20 -21.66
CA SER A 188 -12.67 3.83 -21.68
C SER A 188 -11.76 2.81 -20.97
N PRO A 189 -10.42 2.82 -21.17
CA PRO A 189 -9.52 1.95 -20.43
C PRO A 189 -9.47 2.25 -18.94
N ALA A 190 -9.54 3.52 -18.54
CA ALA A 190 -9.59 3.90 -17.12
C ALA A 190 -10.87 3.42 -16.44
N LEU A 191 -12.03 3.46 -17.13
CA LEU A 191 -13.27 2.90 -16.59
C LEU A 191 -13.26 1.37 -16.51
N ALA A 192 -12.62 0.71 -17.48
CA ALA A 192 -12.56 -0.76 -17.53
C ALA A 192 -11.58 -1.38 -16.53
N ASN A 193 -10.51 -0.64 -16.18
CA ASN A 193 -9.44 -1.11 -15.30
C ASN A 193 -9.33 -0.26 -14.04
N ASP A 194 -10.45 0.28 -13.55
CA ASP A 194 -10.49 0.88 -12.22
C ASP A 194 -9.56 2.11 -12.06
N GLY A 195 -9.16 2.71 -13.18
CA GLY A 195 -8.22 3.81 -13.27
C GLY A 195 -8.72 5.12 -12.64
N VAL A 196 -10.04 5.31 -12.55
CA VAL A 196 -10.65 6.52 -11.96
C VAL A 196 -10.22 6.75 -10.52
N TYR A 197 -9.99 5.67 -9.75
CA TYR A 197 -9.51 5.73 -8.39
C TYR A 197 -8.01 5.45 -8.25
N ARG A 198 -7.31 5.24 -9.36
CA ARG A 198 -5.88 4.93 -9.43
C ARG A 198 -5.16 5.97 -10.27
N PRO A 199 -5.08 7.23 -9.81
CA PRO A 199 -4.58 8.34 -10.60
C PRO A 199 -3.15 8.13 -11.09
N LEU A 200 -2.27 7.59 -10.25
CA LEU A 200 -0.86 7.41 -10.61
C LEU A 200 -0.70 6.34 -11.69
N GLU A 201 -1.41 5.23 -11.56
CA GLU A 201 -1.43 4.17 -12.56
C GLU A 201 -2.10 4.62 -13.86
N SER A 202 -3.15 5.44 -13.78
CA SER A 202 -3.79 6.01 -14.96
C SER A 202 -2.88 6.97 -15.71
N LEU A 203 -2.18 7.86 -15.00
CA LEU A 203 -1.18 8.76 -15.61
C LEU A 203 -0.03 7.99 -16.26
N ASP A 204 0.44 6.92 -15.61
CA ASP A 204 1.43 6.03 -16.21
C ASP A 204 0.89 5.32 -17.46
N ALA A 205 -0.37 4.86 -17.45
CA ALA A 205 -1.02 4.24 -18.61
C ALA A 205 -1.21 5.23 -19.77
N MET A 206 -1.57 6.49 -19.49
CA MET A 206 -1.70 7.54 -20.51
C MET A 206 -0.38 7.79 -21.24
N LYS A 207 0.77 7.69 -20.53
CA LYS A 207 2.11 7.76 -21.14
C LYS A 207 2.45 6.56 -22.04
N GLN A 208 1.75 5.42 -21.90
CA GLN A 208 2.00 4.23 -22.72
C GLN A 208 1.18 4.18 -24.02
N VAL A 209 0.21 5.08 -24.18
CA VAL A 209 -0.54 5.18 -25.44
C VAL A 209 0.40 5.60 -26.56
N ASP A 210 0.29 4.97 -27.74
CA ASP A 210 1.07 5.33 -28.93
C ASP A 210 0.52 6.61 -29.59
N TRP A 211 0.63 7.73 -28.88
CA TRP A 211 0.21 9.04 -29.35
C TRP A 211 0.84 9.41 -30.68
N LYS A 212 2.07 8.95 -30.92
CA LYS A 212 2.77 9.18 -32.18
C LYS A 212 2.11 8.43 -33.34
N GLY A 213 1.79 7.16 -33.14
CA GLY A 213 1.02 6.34 -34.09
C GLY A 213 -0.35 6.93 -34.41
N LEU A 214 -0.95 7.66 -33.45
CA LEU A 214 -2.22 8.37 -33.61
C LEU A 214 -2.09 9.74 -34.31
N GLY A 215 -0.86 10.23 -34.54
CA GLY A 215 -0.60 11.47 -35.29
C GLY A 215 -0.14 12.66 -34.44
N VAL A 216 0.10 12.48 -33.14
CA VAL A 216 0.71 13.52 -32.30
C VAL A 216 2.21 13.62 -32.59
N CYS A 217 2.74 14.84 -32.75
CA CYS A 217 4.16 15.03 -33.05
C CYS A 217 5.06 14.74 -31.84
N ASP A 218 6.33 14.38 -32.09
CA ASP A 218 7.29 13.97 -31.05
C ASP A 218 7.45 14.99 -29.91
N SER A 219 7.43 16.30 -30.22
CA SER A 219 7.55 17.34 -29.19
C SER A 219 6.33 17.41 -28.29
N CYS A 220 5.13 17.20 -28.83
CA CYS A 220 3.89 17.21 -28.04
C CYS A 220 3.76 15.94 -27.19
N VAL A 221 4.15 14.77 -27.72
CA VAL A 221 4.21 13.52 -26.92
C VAL A 221 5.14 13.70 -25.72
N LYS A 222 6.36 14.21 -25.97
CA LYS A 222 7.32 14.49 -24.89
C LYS A 222 6.74 15.47 -23.87
N GLY A 223 6.16 16.58 -24.32
CA GLY A 223 5.55 17.58 -23.43
C GLY A 223 4.42 16.99 -22.57
N LYS A 224 3.61 16.08 -23.12
CA LYS A 224 2.56 15.39 -22.37
C LYS A 224 3.09 14.42 -21.33
N HIS A 225 4.16 13.71 -21.64
CA HIS A 225 4.81 12.85 -20.63
C HIS A 225 5.32 13.68 -19.45
N GLU A 226 5.98 14.80 -19.73
CA GLU A 226 6.47 15.71 -18.69
C GLU A 226 5.30 16.31 -17.87
N GLU A 227 4.21 16.71 -18.52
CA GLU A 227 3.01 17.22 -17.86
C GLU A 227 2.40 16.17 -16.92
N TRP A 228 2.22 14.93 -17.39
CA TRP A 228 1.66 13.86 -16.55
C TRP A 228 2.59 13.42 -15.42
N ASP A 229 3.90 13.53 -15.59
CA ASP A 229 4.86 13.31 -14.48
C ASP A 229 4.68 14.38 -13.38
N VAL A 230 4.48 15.65 -13.78
CA VAL A 230 4.18 16.74 -12.85
C VAL A 230 2.84 16.53 -12.14
N GLU A 231 1.80 16.11 -12.86
CA GLU A 231 0.50 15.80 -12.26
C GLU A 231 0.59 14.63 -11.26
N ALA A 232 1.39 13.60 -11.58
CA ALA A 232 1.63 12.49 -10.66
C ALA A 232 2.39 12.95 -9.40
N ASP A 233 3.33 13.89 -9.53
CA ASP A 233 4.03 14.50 -8.39
C ASP A 233 3.05 15.30 -7.52
N GLU A 234 2.14 16.02 -8.15
CA GLU A 234 1.14 16.85 -7.47
C GLU A 234 0.11 16.00 -6.72
N VAL A 235 -0.41 14.92 -7.32
CA VAL A 235 -1.27 13.93 -6.64
C VAL A 235 -0.53 13.34 -5.43
N TRP A 236 0.73 12.93 -5.61
CA TRP A 236 1.54 12.39 -4.52
C TRP A 236 1.76 13.41 -3.41
N ARG A 237 1.95 14.68 -3.74
CA ARG A 237 2.09 15.77 -2.77
C ARG A 237 0.80 16.00 -1.99
N LYS A 238 -0.35 16.10 -2.67
CA LYS A 238 -1.68 16.29 -2.07
C LYS A 238 -2.05 15.18 -1.09
N LEU A 239 -1.69 13.94 -1.42
CA LEU A 239 -1.90 12.77 -0.55
C LEU A 239 -1.38 12.99 0.87
N GLY A 240 -0.22 13.64 1.03
CA GLY A 240 0.32 13.97 2.35
C GLY A 240 -0.61 14.85 3.18
N GLY A 241 -1.23 15.86 2.56
CA GLY A 241 -2.18 16.76 3.23
C GLY A 241 -3.53 16.12 3.52
N TRP A 242 -3.92 15.07 2.78
CA TRP A 242 -5.19 14.37 3.00
C TRP A 242 -5.14 13.32 4.12
N ILE A 243 -3.95 12.81 4.46
CA ILE A 243 -3.80 11.73 5.46
C ILE A 243 -3.40 12.21 6.86
N GLU A 244 -3.00 13.47 7.00
CA GLU A 244 -2.69 14.12 8.28
C GLU A 244 -3.96 14.58 8.99
#